data_AF-A0A2R6L9N3-F1
#
_entry.id   AF-A0A2R6L9N3-F1
#
_cell.length_a   1.000
_cell.length_b   1.000
_cell.length_c   1.000
_cell.angle_alpha   90.00
_cell.angle_beta   90.00
_cell.angle_gamma   90.00
#
_symmetry.space_group_name_H-M   'P 1'
#
loop_
_entity.id
_entity.type
_entity.pdbx_description
1 polymer ?
#
loop_
_entity_poly.entity_id
_entity_poly.type
_entity_poly.pdbx_seq_one_letter_code
_entity_poly.pdbx_strand_id
1 'polypeptide(L)'
;MTKTQHPRRTILRRVGGVGALMTVGTTGVASAAETDGYDFEDYPFTLGVASGDPLPDSVVLWTRLAPEPLTPDGGMPDETVPVGWSVATDESMDDVIAGGTAPARPALAHSVHVDVRELEPDTEYFYRFSVGSVESLVGRTRTAPAPDADVEEFRFAFASCQHYPTGYYTAYDNMADEDLDLVIQLGDYIYEGDLSSPFDRDHEPPREVESLSEYRIRHAQYKTDPDLQAAHGSFPWLVTWDDHEVVNNYADEDHPSAPPEEFLFRRAN
;
A
#
# COMPACT_ATOMS: atom_id res chain seq x y z
N MET A 1 33.79 33.33 23.63
CA MET A 1 33.78 32.13 22.76
C MET A 1 32.39 32.02 22.16
N THR A 2 32.26 32.54 20.95
CA THR A 2 31.04 32.66 20.15
C THR A 2 30.69 31.28 19.57
N LYS A 3 29.57 30.69 19.98
CA LYS A 3 28.98 29.53 19.29
C LYS A 3 28.07 30.04 18.18
N THR A 4 28.49 29.79 16.96
CA THR A 4 27.82 30.12 15.70
C THR A 4 26.46 29.44 15.62
N GLN A 5 25.39 30.21 15.46
CA GLN A 5 24.07 29.70 15.07
C GLN A 5 24.11 29.35 13.58
N HIS A 6 23.71 28.14 13.22
CA HIS A 6 23.48 27.76 11.82
C HIS A 6 22.00 27.97 11.48
N PRO A 7 21.67 28.76 10.43
CA PRO A 7 20.30 29.02 10.06
C PRO A 7 19.65 27.75 9.49
N ARG A 8 18.56 27.33 10.14
CA ARG A 8 17.66 26.26 9.68
C ARG A 8 16.91 26.74 8.43
N ARG A 9 17.45 26.47 7.26
CA ARG A 9 16.77 26.49 5.95
C ARG A 9 17.79 26.04 4.91
N THR A 10 17.67 24.79 4.47
CA THR A 10 17.97 24.27 3.12
C THR A 10 17.93 22.75 3.25
N ILE A 11 16.77 22.14 3.00
CA ILE A 11 16.74 20.75 2.52
C ILE A 11 16.44 20.86 1.03
N LEU A 12 17.46 20.55 0.24
CA LEU A 12 17.39 20.49 -1.20
C LEU A 12 16.47 19.36 -1.63
N ARG A 13 15.46 19.72 -2.43
CA ARG A 13 14.94 18.88 -3.51
C ARG A 13 16.10 18.21 -4.25
N ARG A 14 16.15 16.87 -4.27
CA ARG A 14 16.69 16.01 -5.34
C ARG A 14 16.67 14.53 -4.93
N VAL A 15 15.63 13.83 -5.38
CA VAL A 15 15.68 12.45 -5.89
C VAL A 15 14.73 12.51 -7.09
N GLY A 16 15.20 12.48 -8.34
CA GLY A 16 15.78 11.31 -8.97
C GLY A 16 14.70 10.71 -9.86
N GLY A 17 14.39 11.40 -10.97
CA GLY A 17 13.35 10.97 -11.90
C GLY A 17 13.71 9.63 -12.55
N VAL A 18 12.90 8.61 -12.27
CA VAL A 18 12.81 7.42 -13.11
C VAL A 18 11.71 7.72 -14.13
N GLY A 19 12.08 7.80 -15.40
CA GLY A 19 11.16 8.14 -16.49
C GLY A 19 10.07 7.09 -16.66
N ALA A 20 8.83 7.47 -16.34
CA ALA A 20 7.66 6.76 -16.81
C ALA A 20 7.49 7.07 -18.32
N LEU A 21 7.52 6.04 -19.16
CA LEU A 21 7.04 6.17 -20.53
C LEU A 21 5.52 6.37 -20.48
N MET A 22 5.07 7.59 -20.77
CA MET A 22 3.66 7.92 -20.97
C MET A 22 3.23 7.40 -22.35
N THR A 23 2.42 6.34 -22.39
CA THR A 23 1.57 6.07 -23.56
C THR A 23 0.30 6.89 -23.44
N VAL A 24 0.24 8.00 -24.17
CA VAL A 24 -1.00 8.76 -24.41
C VAL A 24 -1.92 7.90 -25.27
N GLY A 25 -3.00 7.40 -24.66
CA GLY A 25 -4.10 6.71 -25.32
C GLY A 25 -5.32 7.62 -25.37
N THR A 26 -5.80 7.89 -26.58
CA THR A 26 -6.93 8.76 -26.93
C THR A 26 -8.25 8.33 -26.29
N THR A 27 -9.11 9.31 -25.97
CA THR A 27 -10.53 9.16 -25.59
C THR A 27 -11.22 8.07 -26.41
N GLY A 28 -11.50 6.94 -25.76
CA GLY A 28 -12.24 5.81 -26.28
C GLY A 28 -12.79 5.06 -25.08
N VAL A 29 -14.07 4.73 -25.13
CA VAL A 29 -14.82 3.94 -24.13
C VAL A 29 -13.90 2.84 -23.58
N ALA A 30 -13.71 2.79 -22.25
CA ALA A 30 -12.82 1.85 -21.59
C ALA A 30 -13.14 0.42 -22.03
N SER A 31 -12.40 -0.10 -23.00
CA SER A 31 -12.40 -1.52 -23.30
C SER A 31 -11.61 -2.14 -22.18
N ALA A 32 -12.25 -3.02 -21.40
CA ALA A 32 -11.57 -3.90 -20.47
C ALA A 32 -10.32 -4.45 -21.18
N ALA A 33 -9.15 -4.14 -20.63
CA ALA A 33 -7.92 -4.61 -21.22
C ALA A 33 -7.93 -6.14 -21.20
N GLU A 34 -7.59 -6.77 -22.32
CA GLU A 34 -7.52 -8.24 -22.42
C GLU A 34 -6.43 -8.75 -21.48
N THR A 35 -6.80 -9.14 -20.26
CA THR A 35 -5.99 -9.92 -19.32
C THR A 35 -6.14 -11.43 -19.54
N ASP A 36 -6.75 -11.81 -20.66
CA ASP A 36 -7.06 -13.20 -21.03
C ASP A 36 -5.78 -14.02 -21.20
N GLY A 37 -5.62 -15.04 -20.37
CA GLY A 37 -4.45 -15.94 -20.37
C GLY A 37 -3.91 -16.30 -18.99
N TYR A 38 -4.37 -15.63 -17.93
CA TYR A 38 -4.00 -15.91 -16.55
C TYR A 38 -5.20 -16.49 -15.79
N ASP A 39 -5.24 -17.82 -15.68
CA ASP A 39 -6.20 -18.52 -14.83
C ASP A 39 -5.55 -18.83 -13.48
N PHE A 40 -6.08 -18.27 -12.41
CA PHE A 40 -5.67 -18.58 -11.05
C PHE A 40 -6.57 -19.66 -10.46
N GLU A 41 -5.98 -20.70 -9.88
CA GLU A 41 -6.73 -21.73 -9.13
C GLU A 41 -7.29 -21.16 -7.82
N ASP A 42 -6.46 -20.35 -7.13
CA ASP A 42 -6.81 -19.66 -5.89
C ASP A 42 -6.99 -18.15 -6.11
N TYR A 43 -7.81 -17.51 -5.28
CA TYR A 43 -8.06 -16.07 -5.39
C TYR A 43 -6.76 -15.26 -5.22
N PRO A 44 -6.33 -14.43 -6.20
CA PRO A 44 -5.01 -13.80 -6.16
C PRO A 44 -4.95 -12.50 -5.36
N PHE A 45 -6.08 -11.84 -5.10
CA PHE A 45 -6.13 -10.56 -4.36
C PHE A 45 -6.27 -10.79 -2.84
N THR A 46 -5.54 -11.77 -2.29
CA THR A 46 -5.63 -12.18 -0.88
C THR A 46 -5.21 -11.11 0.12
N LEU A 47 -4.50 -10.07 -0.33
CA LEU A 47 -4.02 -8.94 0.47
C LEU A 47 -4.88 -7.69 0.31
N GLY A 48 -6.04 -7.83 -0.35
CA GLY A 48 -6.99 -6.77 -0.62
C GLY A 48 -6.49 -5.72 -1.61
N VAL A 49 -7.09 -4.55 -1.50
CA VAL A 49 -6.79 -3.36 -2.31
C VAL A 49 -6.55 -2.18 -1.37
N ALA A 50 -5.81 -1.18 -1.83
CA ALA A 50 -5.58 0.05 -1.06
C ALA A 50 -5.50 1.25 -2.00
N SER A 51 -5.71 2.44 -1.46
CA SER A 51 -5.43 3.69 -2.15
C SER A 51 -4.67 4.65 -1.24
N GLY A 52 -3.97 5.62 -1.80
CA GLY A 52 -3.16 6.53 -1.00
C GLY A 52 -2.54 7.68 -1.78
N ASP A 53 -1.81 8.51 -1.05
CA ASP A 53 -1.18 9.75 -1.55
C ASP A 53 -2.13 10.62 -2.41
N PRO A 54 -3.35 10.93 -1.92
CA PRO A 54 -4.31 11.70 -2.71
C PRO A 54 -3.81 13.13 -2.94
N LEU A 55 -3.89 13.57 -4.20
CA LEU A 55 -3.74 14.95 -4.64
C LEU A 55 -5.09 15.47 -5.16
N PRO A 56 -5.20 16.77 -5.48
CA PRO A 56 -6.45 17.32 -5.99
C PRO A 56 -6.93 16.69 -7.30
N ASP A 57 -6.03 16.15 -8.11
CA ASP A 57 -6.36 15.60 -9.42
C ASP A 57 -5.87 14.15 -9.60
N SER A 58 -5.39 13.51 -8.53
CA SER A 58 -4.83 12.17 -8.62
C SER A 58 -4.89 11.37 -7.34
N VAL A 59 -4.80 10.05 -7.47
CA VAL A 59 -4.62 9.12 -6.35
C VAL A 59 -3.83 7.89 -6.78
N VAL A 60 -3.07 7.30 -5.84
CA VAL A 60 -2.40 6.02 -6.07
C VAL A 60 -3.35 4.88 -5.71
N LEU A 61 -3.50 3.91 -6.61
CA LEU A 61 -4.19 2.65 -6.34
C LEU A 61 -3.18 1.52 -6.20
N TRP A 62 -3.44 0.59 -5.27
CA TRP A 62 -2.54 -0.51 -4.95
C TRP A 62 -3.27 -1.84 -4.81
N THR A 63 -2.62 -2.90 -5.28
CA THR A 63 -2.90 -4.29 -4.88
C THR A 63 -1.64 -5.14 -5.06
N ARG A 64 -1.68 -6.41 -4.67
CA ARG A 64 -0.62 -7.40 -4.91
C ARG A 64 -1.25 -8.74 -5.24
N LEU A 65 -0.78 -9.37 -6.32
CA LEU A 65 -1.14 -10.75 -6.64
C LEU A 65 -0.34 -11.69 -5.73
N ALA A 66 -1.05 -12.46 -4.90
CA ALA A 66 -0.46 -13.39 -3.94
C ALA A 66 -1.46 -14.50 -3.56
N PRO A 67 -1.75 -15.47 -4.45
CA PRO A 67 -2.65 -16.59 -4.13
C PRO A 67 -2.22 -17.36 -2.87
N GLU A 68 -0.91 -17.46 -2.62
CA GLU A 68 -0.34 -18.08 -1.42
C GLU A 68 0.49 -17.03 -0.63
N PRO A 69 -0.14 -16.09 0.09
CA PRO A 69 0.52 -14.87 0.57
C PRO A 69 1.67 -15.08 1.56
N LEU A 70 1.67 -16.23 2.26
CA LEU A 70 2.68 -16.57 3.27
C LEU A 70 3.81 -17.46 2.73
N THR A 71 3.86 -17.70 1.41
CA THR A 71 4.97 -18.38 0.76
C THR A 71 5.88 -17.35 0.06
N PRO A 72 7.15 -17.71 -0.26
CA PRO A 72 8.02 -16.84 -1.04
C PRO A 72 7.34 -16.36 -2.34
N ASP A 73 7.45 -15.07 -2.60
CA ASP A 73 6.85 -14.39 -3.76
C ASP A 73 5.32 -14.52 -3.89
N GLY A 74 4.62 -15.00 -2.85
CA GLY A 74 3.16 -15.07 -2.80
C GLY A 74 2.54 -16.21 -3.63
N GLY A 75 3.32 -17.24 -3.99
CA GLY A 75 2.88 -18.32 -4.88
C GLY A 75 2.81 -17.92 -6.35
N MET A 76 3.39 -16.79 -6.73
CA MET A 76 3.38 -16.29 -8.10
C MET A 76 4.52 -16.87 -8.95
N PRO A 77 4.30 -17.09 -10.27
CA PRO A 77 5.37 -17.47 -11.19
C PRO A 77 6.38 -16.32 -11.42
N ASP A 78 7.61 -16.66 -11.80
CA ASP A 78 8.66 -15.70 -12.18
C ASP A 78 8.44 -15.11 -13.58
N GLU A 79 7.30 -14.45 -13.77
CA GLU A 79 6.95 -13.71 -14.97
C GLU A 79 6.12 -12.47 -14.65
N THR A 80 6.09 -11.51 -15.57
CA THR A 80 5.26 -10.31 -15.44
C THR A 80 3.82 -10.63 -15.79
N VAL A 81 2.88 -10.28 -14.90
CA VAL A 81 1.44 -10.48 -15.09
C VAL A 81 0.75 -9.13 -15.35
N PRO A 82 0.02 -8.94 -16.45
CA PRO A 82 -0.80 -7.76 -16.69
C PRO A 82 -2.02 -7.77 -15.77
N VAL A 83 -2.24 -6.67 -15.05
CA VAL A 83 -3.40 -6.47 -14.16
C VAL A 83 -4.21 -5.31 -14.67
N GLY A 84 -5.49 -5.56 -14.97
CA GLY A 84 -6.47 -4.54 -15.29
C GLY A 84 -6.80 -3.69 -14.06
N TRP A 85 -7.11 -2.42 -14.28
CA TRP A 85 -7.61 -1.52 -13.25
C TRP A 85 -8.70 -0.62 -13.83
N SER A 86 -9.65 -0.20 -13.00
CA SER A 86 -10.72 0.71 -13.38
C SER A 86 -11.09 1.59 -12.20
N VAL A 87 -11.56 2.81 -12.50
CA VAL A 87 -12.08 3.80 -11.56
C VAL A 87 -13.46 4.24 -12.04
N ALA A 88 -14.42 4.27 -11.12
CA ALA A 88 -15.81 4.63 -11.37
C ALA A 88 -16.30 5.70 -10.37
N THR A 89 -17.41 6.36 -10.73
CA THR A 89 -18.07 7.35 -9.86
C THR A 89 -19.10 6.72 -8.92
N ASP A 90 -19.37 5.41 -9.06
CA ASP A 90 -20.33 4.65 -8.26
C ASP A 90 -19.77 3.29 -7.82
N GLU A 91 -20.25 2.81 -6.67
CA GLU A 91 -19.80 1.56 -6.05
C GLU A 91 -20.14 0.30 -6.87
N SER A 92 -21.23 0.34 -7.64
CA SER A 92 -21.60 -0.74 -8.58
C SER A 92 -20.62 -0.89 -9.73
N MET A 93 -19.73 0.09 -9.94
CA MET A 93 -18.79 0.17 -11.07
C MET A 93 -19.51 0.24 -12.42
N ASP A 94 -20.68 0.88 -12.48
CA ASP A 94 -21.47 1.05 -13.71
C ASP A 94 -20.97 2.24 -14.56
N ASP A 95 -20.46 3.31 -13.94
CA ASP A 95 -19.94 4.52 -14.57
C ASP A 95 -18.41 4.61 -14.43
N VAL A 96 -17.71 3.75 -15.20
CA VAL A 96 -16.24 3.73 -15.27
C VAL A 96 -15.72 4.94 -16.05
N ILE A 97 -14.94 5.79 -15.39
CA ILE A 97 -14.38 7.03 -15.94
C ILE A 97 -12.90 6.90 -16.35
N ALA A 98 -12.17 5.96 -15.77
CA ALA A 98 -10.76 5.70 -16.09
C ALA A 98 -10.45 4.21 -15.95
N GLY A 99 -9.48 3.73 -16.71
CA GLY A 99 -9.02 2.34 -16.63
C GLY A 99 -7.83 2.05 -17.51
N GLY A 100 -7.23 0.89 -17.32
CA GLY A 100 -6.08 0.47 -18.09
C GLY A 100 -5.47 -0.83 -17.59
N THR A 101 -4.19 -1.03 -17.88
CA THR A 101 -3.41 -2.19 -17.44
C THR A 101 -2.13 -1.72 -16.78
N ALA A 102 -1.72 -2.39 -15.71
CA ALA A 102 -0.45 -2.20 -15.05
C ALA A 102 0.29 -3.55 -14.91
N PRO A 103 1.63 -3.56 -15.08
CA PRO A 103 2.42 -4.78 -14.97
C PRO A 103 2.77 -5.13 -13.51
N ALA A 104 2.31 -6.29 -13.04
CA ALA A 104 2.74 -6.90 -11.78
C ALA A 104 4.02 -7.72 -12.03
N ARG A 105 5.17 -7.24 -11.51
CA ARG A 105 6.49 -7.83 -11.80
C ARG A 105 7.02 -8.69 -10.63
N PRO A 106 7.71 -9.82 -10.88
CA PRO A 106 8.33 -10.64 -9.83
C PRO A 106 9.32 -9.85 -8.95
N ALA A 107 10.12 -8.98 -9.58
CA ALA A 107 11.06 -8.12 -8.85
C ALA A 107 10.40 -7.26 -7.77
N LEU A 108 9.11 -6.96 -7.90
CA LEU A 108 8.31 -6.17 -6.96
C LEU A 108 7.24 -7.02 -6.26
N ALA A 109 7.46 -8.34 -6.17
CA ALA A 109 6.54 -9.31 -5.57
C ALA A 109 5.11 -9.25 -6.14
N HIS A 110 5.00 -8.95 -7.44
CA HIS A 110 3.73 -8.79 -8.16
C HIS A 110 2.79 -7.76 -7.53
N SER A 111 3.36 -6.75 -6.85
CA SER A 111 2.62 -5.56 -6.48
C SER A 111 2.32 -4.68 -7.70
N VAL A 112 1.17 -4.01 -7.64
CA VAL A 112 0.67 -3.09 -8.66
C VAL A 112 0.48 -1.74 -7.99
N HIS A 113 1.01 -0.70 -8.64
CA HIS A 113 0.81 0.70 -8.24
C HIS A 113 0.38 1.48 -9.48
N VAL A 114 -0.75 2.17 -9.39
CA VAL A 114 -1.31 2.99 -10.47
C VAL A 114 -1.49 4.41 -9.97
N ASP A 115 -0.80 5.36 -10.58
CA ASP A 115 -1.00 6.81 -10.38
C ASP A 115 -2.12 7.26 -11.33
N VAL A 116 -3.37 7.28 -10.84
CA VAL A 116 -4.54 7.71 -11.59
C VAL A 116 -4.64 9.22 -11.51
N ARG A 117 -4.73 9.89 -12.66
CA ARG A 117 -4.72 11.36 -12.77
C ARG A 117 -5.95 11.86 -13.52
N GLU A 118 -6.05 13.19 -13.63
CA GLU A 118 -7.15 13.88 -14.32
C GLU A 118 -8.50 13.61 -13.63
N LEU A 119 -8.46 13.43 -12.31
CA LEU A 119 -9.64 13.31 -11.45
C LEU A 119 -10.12 14.69 -11.00
N GLU A 120 -11.39 14.78 -10.61
CA GLU A 120 -11.92 16.00 -10.00
C GLU A 120 -11.47 16.08 -8.53
N PRO A 121 -11.21 17.29 -8.00
CA PRO A 121 -10.83 17.48 -6.60
C PRO A 121 -11.98 17.21 -5.65
N ASP A 122 -11.62 16.86 -4.41
CA ASP A 122 -12.56 16.58 -3.32
C ASP A 122 -13.70 15.62 -3.69
N THR A 123 -13.39 14.59 -4.48
CA THR A 123 -14.38 13.69 -5.06
C THR A 123 -14.11 12.25 -4.65
N GLU A 124 -15.17 11.57 -4.21
CA GLU A 124 -15.16 10.14 -3.93
C GLU A 124 -15.19 9.34 -5.23
N TYR A 125 -14.36 8.29 -5.30
CA TYR A 125 -14.30 7.35 -6.40
C TYR A 125 -14.25 5.91 -5.90
N PHE A 126 -14.67 5.00 -6.75
CA PHE A 126 -14.58 3.56 -6.53
C PHE A 126 -13.60 2.95 -7.53
N TYR A 127 -12.88 1.91 -7.14
CA TYR A 127 -11.89 1.29 -8.00
C TYR A 127 -11.82 -0.22 -7.82
N ARG A 128 -11.36 -0.91 -8.87
CA ARG A 128 -11.21 -2.36 -8.88
C ARG A 128 -10.03 -2.78 -9.74
N PHE A 129 -9.40 -3.89 -9.38
CA PHE A 129 -8.40 -4.57 -10.18
C PHE A 129 -8.97 -5.87 -10.78
N SER A 130 -8.41 -6.30 -11.90
CA SER A 130 -8.76 -7.58 -12.52
C SER A 130 -7.54 -8.28 -13.10
N VAL A 131 -7.57 -9.61 -13.11
CA VAL A 131 -6.57 -10.44 -13.79
C VAL A 131 -7.26 -11.71 -14.31
N GLY A 132 -7.10 -12.00 -15.61
CA GLY A 132 -7.92 -13.00 -16.28
C GLY A 132 -9.41 -12.71 -16.09
N SER A 133 -10.14 -13.68 -15.53
CA SER A 133 -11.56 -13.56 -15.18
C SER A 133 -11.83 -13.18 -13.72
N VAL A 134 -10.78 -12.96 -12.92
CA VAL A 134 -10.89 -12.71 -11.49
C VAL A 134 -10.82 -11.21 -11.20
N GLU A 135 -11.75 -10.73 -10.38
CA GLU A 135 -11.81 -9.34 -9.94
C GLU A 135 -11.47 -9.19 -8.46
N SER A 136 -10.83 -8.09 -8.09
CA SER A 136 -10.63 -7.71 -6.70
C SER A 136 -11.96 -7.30 -6.05
N LEU A 137 -11.97 -7.18 -4.72
CA LEU A 137 -12.99 -6.34 -4.06
C LEU A 137 -12.93 -4.91 -4.62
N VAL A 138 -14.07 -4.22 -4.59
CA VAL A 138 -14.15 -2.80 -4.90
C VAL A 138 -13.59 -2.01 -3.72
N GLY A 139 -12.63 -1.14 -3.99
CA GLY A 139 -12.15 -0.16 -3.02
C GLY A 139 -12.78 1.21 -3.25
N ARG A 140 -12.75 2.04 -2.23
CA ARG A 140 -13.19 3.43 -2.21
C ARG A 140 -12.00 4.35 -1.94
N THR A 141 -11.98 5.49 -2.57
CA THR A 141 -10.93 6.50 -2.43
C THR A 141 -11.51 7.91 -2.57
N ARG A 142 -10.72 8.93 -2.23
CA ARG A 142 -11.11 10.34 -2.35
C ARG A 142 -9.91 11.17 -2.77
N THR A 143 -10.08 12.07 -3.73
CA THR A 143 -9.07 13.07 -4.08
C THR A 143 -9.00 14.18 -3.04
N ALA A 144 -7.84 14.83 -2.90
CA ALA A 144 -7.71 15.95 -1.97
C ALA A 144 -8.53 17.18 -2.45
N PRO A 145 -8.91 18.10 -1.56
CA PRO A 145 -9.45 19.38 -1.98
C PRO A 145 -8.45 20.20 -2.80
N ALA A 146 -8.96 21.05 -3.69
CA ALA A 146 -8.13 21.99 -4.43
C ALA A 146 -7.33 22.91 -3.46
N PRO A 147 -6.12 23.38 -3.83
CA PRO A 147 -5.27 24.16 -2.91
C PRO A 147 -5.90 25.47 -2.39
N ASP A 148 -6.87 26.02 -3.11
CA ASP A 148 -7.62 27.24 -2.81
C ASP A 148 -9.08 26.97 -2.40
N ALA A 149 -9.45 25.71 -2.17
CA ALA A 149 -10.79 25.35 -1.70
C ALA A 149 -11.06 25.88 -0.29
N ASP A 150 -12.25 26.45 -0.10
CA ASP A 150 -12.79 26.77 1.22
C ASP A 150 -13.35 25.48 1.85
N VAL A 151 -12.48 24.69 2.51
CA VAL A 151 -12.84 23.42 3.15
C VAL A 151 -13.57 23.68 4.47
N GLU A 152 -14.85 23.31 4.54
CA GLU A 152 -15.66 23.48 5.75
C GLU A 152 -15.35 22.44 6.83
N GLU A 153 -15.06 21.20 6.43
CA GLU A 153 -14.78 20.07 7.32
C GLU A 153 -13.77 19.12 6.67
N PHE A 154 -12.90 18.53 7.51
CA PHE A 154 -11.98 17.48 7.12
C PHE A 154 -11.87 16.45 8.25
N ARG A 155 -12.18 15.19 7.97
CA ARG A 155 -12.18 14.09 8.92
C ARG A 155 -11.04 13.14 8.59
N PHE A 156 -10.20 12.85 9.57
CA PHE A 156 -9.15 11.86 9.41
C PHE A 156 -8.98 11.04 10.68
N ALA A 157 -8.54 9.80 10.50
CA ALA A 157 -8.02 8.98 11.58
C ALA A 157 -6.50 8.84 11.43
N PHE A 158 -5.83 8.53 12.54
CA PHE A 158 -4.46 8.05 12.49
C PHE A 158 -4.31 6.78 13.31
N ALA A 159 -3.38 5.92 12.89
CA ALA A 159 -3.02 4.69 13.56
C ALA A 159 -1.50 4.55 13.64
N SER A 160 -1.06 3.63 14.50
CA SER A 160 0.31 3.14 14.59
C SER A 160 0.31 1.83 15.40
N CYS A 161 1.44 1.14 15.42
CA CYS A 161 1.73 0.07 16.37
C CYS A 161 0.70 -1.08 16.35
N GLN A 162 0.56 -1.72 15.19
CA GLN A 162 -0.39 -2.82 14.99
C GLN A 162 0.27 -4.20 15.19
N HIS A 163 0.86 -4.48 16.35
CA HIS A 163 1.64 -5.71 16.54
C HIS A 163 0.77 -6.99 16.45
N TYR A 164 0.81 -7.68 15.31
CA TYR A 164 -0.09 -8.77 14.91
C TYR A 164 -0.32 -9.89 15.96
N PRO A 165 0.71 -10.38 16.69
CA PRO A 165 0.56 -11.44 17.69
C PRO A 165 -0.12 -10.96 18.99
N THR A 166 -0.26 -9.65 19.19
CA THR A 166 -0.72 -9.06 20.47
C THR A 166 -2.23 -8.87 20.56
N GLY A 167 -2.96 -8.97 19.43
CA GLY A 167 -4.41 -8.83 19.42
C GLY A 167 -5.01 -8.88 18.01
N TYR A 168 -6.34 -8.94 17.96
CA TYR A 168 -7.10 -8.80 16.73
C TYR A 168 -7.24 -7.32 16.35
N TYR A 169 -7.45 -7.06 15.06
CA TYR A 169 -7.51 -5.73 14.48
C TYR A 169 -8.92 -5.11 14.51
N THR A 170 -9.69 -5.37 15.58
CA THR A 170 -11.04 -4.81 15.78
C THR A 170 -11.08 -3.28 15.70
N ALA A 171 -9.96 -2.59 15.98
CA ALA A 171 -9.87 -1.15 15.78
C ALA A 171 -10.03 -0.74 14.31
N TYR A 172 -9.52 -1.55 13.36
CA TYR A 172 -9.69 -1.31 11.93
C TYR A 172 -11.09 -1.65 11.42
N ASP A 173 -11.75 -2.66 12.01
CA ASP A 173 -13.18 -2.93 11.76
C ASP A 173 -14.03 -1.70 12.11
N ASN A 174 -13.82 -1.12 13.30
CA ASN A 174 -14.51 0.12 13.68
C ASN A 174 -14.10 1.31 12.80
N MET A 175 -12.82 1.40 12.39
CA MET A 175 -12.36 2.47 11.51
C MET A 175 -13.03 2.42 10.13
N ALA A 176 -13.25 1.22 9.58
CA ALA A 176 -13.88 1.03 8.28
C ALA A 176 -15.32 1.56 8.23
N ASP A 177 -16.01 1.60 9.38
CA ASP A 177 -17.37 2.14 9.52
C ASP A 177 -17.44 3.66 9.71
N GLU A 178 -16.29 4.35 9.82
CA GLU A 178 -16.24 5.81 10.00
C GLU A 178 -16.45 6.57 8.67
N ASP A 179 -16.81 7.85 8.77
CA ASP A 179 -16.88 8.79 7.65
C ASP A 179 -15.61 9.65 7.60
N LEU A 180 -14.54 9.11 7.00
CA LEU A 180 -13.22 9.73 6.95
C LEU A 180 -12.83 10.13 5.53
N ASP A 181 -12.14 11.26 5.40
CA ASP A 181 -11.53 11.72 4.15
C ASP A 181 -10.13 11.12 3.94
N LEU A 182 -9.46 10.72 5.03
CA LEU A 182 -8.09 10.22 5.01
C LEU A 182 -7.76 9.36 6.24
N VAL A 183 -6.92 8.35 6.07
CA VAL A 183 -6.25 7.64 7.18
C VAL A 183 -4.75 7.91 7.14
N ILE A 184 -4.13 8.10 8.30
CA ILE A 184 -2.67 8.30 8.43
C ILE A 184 -2.06 7.17 9.25
N GLN A 185 -1.14 6.38 8.67
CA GLN A 185 -0.31 5.45 9.44
C GLN A 185 1.00 6.12 9.85
N LEU A 186 1.28 6.11 11.15
CA LEU A 186 2.43 6.80 11.74
C LEU A 186 3.65 5.91 12.05
N GLY A 187 3.64 4.66 11.58
CA GLY A 187 4.71 3.70 11.77
C GLY A 187 4.28 2.45 12.53
N ASP A 188 5.21 1.51 12.67
CA ASP A 188 4.98 0.17 13.21
C ASP A 188 3.80 -0.54 12.53
N TYR A 189 3.70 -0.40 11.21
CA TYR A 189 2.75 -1.13 10.39
C TYR A 189 3.05 -2.63 10.39
N ILE A 190 4.33 -3.01 10.48
CA ILE A 190 4.77 -4.35 10.80
C ILE A 190 5.70 -4.32 12.01
N TYR A 191 5.90 -5.49 12.62
CA TYR A 191 6.99 -5.75 13.55
C TYR A 191 7.90 -6.81 12.95
N GLU A 192 9.20 -6.66 13.13
CA GLU A 192 10.27 -7.48 12.57
C GLU A 192 10.56 -8.74 13.40
N GLY A 193 10.38 -8.65 14.73
CA GLY A 193 10.77 -9.69 15.67
C GLY A 193 9.88 -10.93 15.67
N ASP A 194 10.12 -11.82 16.63
CA ASP A 194 9.25 -12.96 16.93
C ASP A 194 8.52 -12.74 18.26
N LEU A 195 7.27 -13.16 18.32
CA LEU A 195 6.45 -13.11 19.53
C LEU A 195 5.43 -14.24 19.47
N SER A 196 5.49 -15.14 20.47
CA SER A 196 4.44 -16.13 20.68
C SER A 196 3.15 -15.45 21.13
N SER A 197 2.07 -15.74 20.43
CA SER A 197 0.75 -15.21 20.63
C SER A 197 -0.11 -16.17 21.45
N PRO A 198 -0.90 -15.67 22.42
CA PRO A 198 -1.97 -16.46 23.03
C PRO A 198 -3.19 -16.64 22.12
N PHE A 199 -3.18 -16.07 20.90
CA PHE A 199 -4.32 -16.02 19.96
C PHE A 199 -4.13 -16.86 18.69
N ASP A 200 -3.09 -17.71 18.63
CA ASP A 200 -2.72 -18.46 17.41
C ASP A 200 -2.42 -17.51 16.22
N ARG A 201 -1.77 -16.38 16.55
CA ARG A 201 -1.36 -15.31 15.63
C ARG A 201 0.13 -15.07 15.71
N ASP A 202 0.90 -16.13 15.88
CA ASP A 202 2.37 -16.06 15.88
C ASP A 202 2.86 -15.45 14.56
N HIS A 203 3.99 -14.76 14.58
CA HIS A 203 4.56 -14.23 13.36
C HIS A 203 4.96 -15.35 12.39
N GLU A 204 4.82 -15.08 11.09
CA GLU A 204 5.33 -15.91 10.00
C GLU A 204 6.40 -15.10 9.24
N PRO A 205 7.64 -15.61 9.12
CA PRO A 205 8.18 -16.75 9.86
C PRO A 205 8.28 -16.48 11.37
N PRO A 206 8.29 -17.53 12.23
CA PRO A 206 8.37 -17.41 13.69
C PRO A 206 9.82 -17.15 14.14
N ARG A 207 10.35 -16.01 13.68
CA ARG A 207 11.69 -15.50 13.94
C ARG A 207 11.75 -14.03 13.51
N GLU A 208 12.87 -13.40 13.85
CA GLU A 208 13.19 -12.08 13.31
C GLU A 208 13.42 -12.14 11.78
N VAL A 209 12.83 -11.19 11.05
CA VAL A 209 12.97 -11.09 9.59
C VAL A 209 14.17 -10.24 9.21
N GLU A 210 14.97 -10.73 8.26
CA GLU A 210 16.21 -10.09 7.84
C GLU A 210 16.34 -9.97 6.33
N SER A 211 15.75 -10.88 5.55
CA SER A 211 15.81 -10.85 4.09
C SER A 211 14.56 -10.23 3.46
N LEU A 212 14.69 -9.70 2.25
CA LEU A 212 13.57 -9.17 1.46
C LEU A 212 12.37 -10.12 1.37
N SER A 213 12.62 -11.43 1.20
CA SER A 213 11.54 -12.43 1.13
C SER A 213 10.78 -12.52 2.46
N GLU A 214 11.49 -12.47 3.59
CA GLU A 214 10.88 -12.53 4.92
C GLU A 214 10.10 -11.26 5.25
N TYR A 215 10.62 -10.08 4.90
CA TYR A 215 9.86 -8.83 5.02
C TYR A 215 8.58 -8.86 4.18
N ARG A 216 8.64 -9.40 2.95
CA ARG A 216 7.45 -9.56 2.09
C ARG A 216 6.42 -10.52 2.68
N ILE A 217 6.86 -11.60 3.31
CA ILE A 217 5.98 -12.55 4.03
C ILE A 217 5.37 -11.86 5.26
N ARG A 218 6.17 -11.12 6.04
CA ARG A 218 5.69 -10.38 7.21
C ARG A 218 4.66 -9.31 6.83
N HIS A 219 4.93 -8.50 5.80
CA HIS A 219 3.95 -7.57 5.26
C HIS A 219 2.68 -8.27 4.78
N ALA A 220 2.81 -9.41 4.10
CA ALA A 220 1.67 -10.19 3.66
C ALA A 220 0.85 -10.68 4.85
N GLN A 221 1.48 -11.24 5.90
CA GLN A 221 0.80 -11.68 7.13
C GLN A 221 -0.03 -10.58 7.77
N TYR A 222 0.50 -9.36 7.84
CA TYR A 222 -0.25 -8.25 8.42
C TYR A 222 -1.44 -7.88 7.53
N LYS A 223 -1.24 -7.87 6.20
CA LYS A 223 -2.26 -7.56 5.21
C LYS A 223 -3.27 -8.69 4.94
N THR A 224 -3.10 -9.90 5.47
CA THR A 224 -4.15 -10.94 5.38
C THR A 224 -5.28 -10.73 6.39
N ASP A 225 -5.12 -9.81 7.36
CA ASP A 225 -6.17 -9.52 8.32
C ASP A 225 -7.36 -8.80 7.64
N PRO A 226 -8.58 -9.35 7.72
CA PRO A 226 -9.74 -8.81 7.01
C PRO A 226 -10.15 -7.42 7.49
N ASP A 227 -9.95 -7.09 8.77
CA ASP A 227 -10.32 -5.80 9.33
C ASP A 227 -9.39 -4.71 8.77
N LEU A 228 -8.09 -5.03 8.64
CA LEU A 228 -7.12 -4.14 7.99
C LEU A 228 -7.40 -3.99 6.49
N GLN A 229 -7.79 -5.07 5.80
CA GLN A 229 -8.19 -4.99 4.38
C GLN A 229 -9.41 -4.10 4.19
N ALA A 230 -10.42 -4.22 5.07
CA ALA A 230 -11.61 -3.37 5.02
C ALA A 230 -11.25 -1.88 5.19
N ALA A 231 -10.39 -1.55 6.16
CA ALA A 231 -9.93 -0.17 6.37
C ALA A 231 -9.08 0.37 5.18
N HIS A 232 -8.20 -0.45 4.59
CA HIS A 232 -7.45 -0.08 3.37
C HIS A 232 -8.35 0.11 2.16
N GLY A 233 -9.39 -0.71 2.03
CA GLY A 233 -10.38 -0.62 0.96
C GLY A 233 -11.37 0.53 1.11
N SER A 234 -11.47 1.15 2.29
CA SER A 234 -12.50 2.16 2.58
C SER A 234 -12.03 3.60 2.43
N PHE A 235 -10.73 3.88 2.51
CA PHE A 235 -10.19 5.24 2.55
C PHE A 235 -8.86 5.35 1.79
N PRO A 236 -8.45 6.54 1.33
CA PRO A 236 -7.06 6.79 0.96
C PRO A 236 -6.17 6.91 2.21
N TRP A 237 -4.95 6.35 2.13
CA TRP A 237 -3.98 6.35 3.22
C TRP A 237 -2.77 7.24 2.91
N LEU A 238 -2.29 7.98 3.91
CA LEU A 238 -0.93 8.50 3.96
C LEU A 238 -0.13 7.64 4.94
N VAL A 239 0.98 7.07 4.49
CA VAL A 239 1.77 6.16 5.31
C VAL A 239 3.18 6.68 5.52
N THR A 240 3.66 6.56 6.74
CA THR A 240 5.07 6.68 7.07
C THR A 240 5.48 5.52 7.99
N TRP A 241 6.78 5.21 8.00
CA TRP A 241 7.33 4.16 8.85
C TRP A 241 7.88 4.73 10.15
N ASP A 242 8.12 3.86 11.13
CA ASP A 242 8.97 4.11 12.29
C ASP A 242 10.12 3.08 12.29
N ASP A 243 10.48 2.53 13.46
CA ASP A 243 11.62 1.65 13.62
C ASP A 243 11.28 0.20 13.29
N HIS A 244 10.12 -0.30 13.72
CA HIS A 244 9.73 -1.72 13.57
C HIS A 244 9.45 -2.19 12.14
N GLU A 245 9.29 -1.27 11.17
CA GLU A 245 9.36 -1.63 9.75
C GLU A 245 10.72 -2.21 9.33
N VAL A 246 11.77 -1.92 10.09
CA VAL A 246 13.11 -2.47 9.88
C VAL A 246 13.54 -3.26 11.10
N VAL A 247 13.80 -2.56 12.21
CA VAL A 247 14.21 -3.14 13.49
C VAL A 247 14.15 -2.12 14.62
N ASN A 248 13.71 -2.58 15.79
CA ASN A 248 13.50 -1.77 16.98
C ASN A 248 14.67 -0.82 17.29
N ASN A 249 14.34 0.45 17.49
CA ASN A 249 15.21 1.57 17.87
C ASN A 249 16.39 1.86 16.93
N TYR A 250 16.35 1.48 15.65
CA TYR A 250 17.39 1.89 14.71
C TYR A 250 17.44 3.42 14.53
N ALA A 251 18.62 3.96 14.24
CA ALA A 251 18.80 5.39 13.99
C ALA A 251 19.77 5.61 12.83
N ASP A 252 19.23 6.02 11.69
CA ASP A 252 20.00 6.14 10.44
C ASP A 252 20.77 4.83 10.14
N GLU A 253 22.10 4.84 10.18
CA GLU A 253 22.96 3.68 9.91
C GLU A 253 23.27 2.85 11.17
N ASP A 254 22.79 3.27 12.34
CA ASP A 254 23.08 2.64 13.62
C ASP A 254 21.98 1.65 14.03
N HIS A 255 22.43 0.47 14.46
CA HIS A 255 21.61 -0.57 15.07
C HIS A 255 22.00 -0.76 16.55
N PRO A 256 21.05 -0.92 17.48
CA PRO A 256 21.37 -1.10 18.91
C PRO A 256 22.26 -2.31 19.21
N SER A 257 22.17 -3.36 18.40
CA SER A 257 22.72 -4.69 18.72
C SER A 257 23.57 -5.34 17.61
N ALA A 258 23.79 -4.67 16.48
CA ALA A 258 24.45 -5.25 15.31
C ALA A 258 25.47 -4.27 14.70
N PRO A 259 26.53 -4.76 14.04
CA PRO A 259 27.45 -3.91 13.30
C PRO A 259 26.74 -3.12 12.18
N PRO A 260 27.11 -1.85 11.92
CA PRO A 260 26.46 -1.04 10.87
C PRO A 260 26.45 -1.68 9.47
N GLU A 261 27.51 -2.41 9.11
CA GLU A 261 27.61 -3.06 7.80
C GLU A 261 26.56 -4.16 7.58
N GLU A 262 26.25 -4.93 8.62
CA GLU A 262 25.22 -5.97 8.60
C GLU A 262 23.83 -5.34 8.59
N PHE A 263 23.63 -4.31 9.42
CA PHE A 263 22.36 -3.59 9.48
C PHE A 263 22.02 -2.87 8.17
N LEU A 264 23.00 -2.23 7.51
CA LEU A 264 22.77 -1.56 6.23
C LEU A 264 22.39 -2.53 5.11
N PHE A 265 22.86 -3.79 5.16
CA PHE A 265 22.38 -4.82 4.25
C PHE A 265 20.90 -5.15 4.50
N ARG A 266 20.51 -5.29 5.76
CA ARG A 266 19.11 -5.50 6.14
C ARG A 266 18.20 -4.34 5.77
N ARG A 267 18.61 -3.09 6.06
CA ARG A 267 17.88 -1.83 5.77
C ARG A 267 17.68 -1.57 4.27
N ALA A 268 18.43 -2.26 3.41
CA ALA A 268 18.33 -2.11 1.96
C ALA A 268 17.30 -3.02 1.30
N ASN A 269 16.71 -3.96 2.06
CA ASN A 269 15.58 -4.77 1.61
C ASN A 269 14.29 -3.94 1.61
#